data_AF-A0A268TZG3-F1
#
_entry.id   AF-A0A268TZG3-F1
#
_cell.length_a   1.000
_cell.length_b   1.000
_cell.length_c   1.000
_cell.angle_alpha   90.00
_cell.angle_beta   90.00
_cell.angle_gamma   90.00
#
_symmetry.space_group_name_H-M   'P 1'
#
loop_
_entity.id
_entity.type
_entity.pdbx_description
1 polymer ?
#
loop_
_entity_poly.entity_id
_entity_poly.type
_entity_poly.pdbx_seq_one_letter_code
_entity_poly.pdbx_strand_id
1 'polypeptide(L)'
;MKFLTIMAMFFSFLFAAVNINTASQKELEKLPGIGPKKAMSIVEYRSKQPFKAIEDIKKVKGVNQKLFNKIKNDIEVTTDKKDSKAEK
;
A
#
# COMPACT_ATOMS: atom_id res chain seq x y z
N MET A 1 31.30 16.20 -0.75
CA MET A 1 30.03 15.76 -1.39
C MET A 1 29.58 14.41 -0.84
N LYS A 2 29.15 14.38 0.43
CA LYS A 2 28.72 13.14 1.12
C LYS A 2 27.81 13.46 2.31
N PHE A 3 26.85 14.37 2.09
CA PHE A 3 25.84 14.75 3.08
C PHE A 3 24.45 14.97 2.46
N LEU A 4 24.23 14.52 1.22
CA LEU A 4 22.92 14.64 0.54
C LEU A 4 22.08 13.34 0.63
N THR A 5 22.64 12.24 1.15
CA THR A 5 21.97 10.94 1.23
C THR A 5 21.08 10.76 2.47
N ILE A 6 20.93 11.77 3.33
CA ILE A 6 20.13 11.66 4.59
C ILE A 6 18.74 12.32 4.46
N MET A 7 18.47 13.13 3.42
CA MET A 7 17.20 13.86 3.26
C MET A 7 16.10 13.08 2.50
N ALA A 8 16.18 11.74 2.47
CA ALA A 8 15.16 10.88 1.85
C ALA A 8 14.82 9.63 2.68
N MET A 9 15.19 9.62 3.97
CA MET A 9 14.87 8.52 4.90
C MET A 9 13.84 8.86 5.98
N PHE A 10 13.31 10.08 6.00
CA PHE A 10 12.34 10.53 7.02
C PHE A 10 11.23 11.42 6.45
N PHE A 11 10.67 11.08 5.28
CA PHE A 11 9.26 11.43 5.07
C PHE A 11 8.42 10.35 5.76
N SER A 12 8.48 10.32 7.10
CA SER A 12 7.66 9.46 7.92
C SER A 12 6.22 9.97 7.85
N PHE A 13 5.54 9.52 6.80
CA PHE A 13 4.16 9.08 6.77
C PHE A 13 3.20 9.83 7.74
N LEU A 14 2.65 10.95 7.27
CA LEU A 14 1.35 11.46 7.74
C LEU A 14 0.16 10.82 6.99
N PHE A 15 0.41 9.80 6.17
CA PHE A 15 -0.65 9.20 5.37
C PHE A 15 -1.25 8.03 6.14
N ALA A 16 -2.57 8.01 6.28
CA ALA A 16 -3.29 6.82 6.73
C ALA A 16 -2.93 5.62 5.82
N ALA A 17 -3.08 4.41 6.34
CA ALA A 17 -2.82 3.20 5.55
C ALA A 17 -3.67 3.19 4.27
N VAL A 18 -3.08 2.73 3.16
CA VAL A 18 -3.75 2.67 1.87
C VAL A 18 -4.63 1.43 1.82
N ASN A 19 -5.95 1.62 1.77
CA ASN A 19 -6.87 0.50 1.61
C ASN A 19 -6.75 -0.11 0.20
N ILE A 20 -6.26 -1.36 0.12
CA ILE A 20 -5.97 -2.01 -1.17
C ILE A 20 -7.21 -2.41 -1.95
N ASN A 21 -8.38 -2.48 -1.30
CA ASN A 21 -9.66 -2.75 -1.97
C ASN A 21 -10.28 -1.50 -2.59
N THR A 22 -10.02 -0.30 -2.05
CA THR A 22 -10.71 0.93 -2.47
C THR A 22 -9.79 1.97 -3.11
N ALA A 23 -8.51 2.01 -2.75
CA ALA A 23 -7.55 3.01 -3.23
C ALA A 23 -7.48 3.09 -4.75
N SER A 24 -7.43 4.30 -5.29
CA SER A 24 -7.19 4.54 -6.70
C SER A 24 -5.81 4.03 -7.13
N GLN A 25 -5.61 3.83 -8.44
CA GLN A 25 -4.31 3.44 -8.97
C GLN A 25 -3.19 4.41 -8.54
N LYS A 26 -3.46 5.72 -8.58
CA LYS A 26 -2.49 6.75 -8.18
C LYS A 26 -2.14 6.68 -6.69
N GLU A 27 -3.08 6.29 -5.83
CA GLU A 27 -2.80 6.10 -4.40
C GLU A 27 -1.95 4.86 -4.15
N LEU A 28 -2.21 3.77 -4.88
CA LEU A 28 -1.37 2.56 -4.82
C LEU A 28 0.06 2.85 -5.30
N GLU A 29 0.25 3.72 -6.29
CA GLU A 29 1.57 4.14 -6.79
C GLU A 29 2.39 4.96 -5.77
N LYS A 30 1.76 5.48 -4.70
CA LYS A 30 2.49 6.14 -3.60
C LYS A 30 3.22 5.13 -2.69
N LEU A 31 2.86 3.85 -2.77
CA LEU A 31 3.48 2.80 -1.95
C LEU A 31 4.91 2.50 -2.43
N PRO A 32 5.87 2.30 -1.51
CA PRO A 32 7.27 2.12 -1.87
C PRO A 32 7.48 0.87 -2.73
N GLY A 33 7.89 1.09 -3.98
CA GLY A 33 8.17 0.01 -4.94
C GLY A 33 6.95 -0.46 -5.76
N ILE A 34 5.80 0.20 -5.62
CA ILE A 34 4.63 0.03 -6.47
C ILE A 34 4.66 1.10 -7.55
N GLY A 35 4.87 0.68 -8.80
CA GLY A 35 4.77 1.55 -9.98
C GLY A 35 3.50 1.23 -10.78
N PRO A 36 3.24 1.94 -11.89
CA PRO A 36 1.97 1.87 -12.63
C PRO A 36 1.55 0.44 -13.00
N LYS A 37 2.49 -0.39 -13.48
CA LYS A 37 2.21 -1.78 -13.83
C LYS A 37 1.72 -2.62 -12.64
N LYS A 38 2.33 -2.43 -11.47
CA LYS A 38 1.95 -3.18 -10.25
C LYS A 38 0.64 -2.67 -9.68
N ALA A 39 0.45 -1.35 -9.65
CA ALA A 39 -0.82 -0.73 -9.23
C ALA A 39 -1.98 -1.24 -10.10
N MET A 40 -1.80 -1.29 -11.42
CA MET A 40 -2.78 -1.84 -12.34
C MET A 40 -3.07 -3.32 -12.07
N SER A 41 -2.04 -4.14 -11.77
CA SER A 41 -2.24 -5.55 -11.37
C SER A 41 -3.02 -5.70 -10.05
N ILE A 42 -2.84 -4.79 -9.09
CA ILE A 42 -3.61 -4.77 -7.83
C ILE A 42 -5.09 -4.47 -8.13
N VAL A 43 -5.36 -3.46 -8.95
CA VAL A 43 -6.72 -3.08 -9.37
C VAL A 43 -7.40 -4.22 -10.14
N GLU A 44 -6.67 -4.88 -11.05
CA GLU A 44 -7.19 -6.02 -11.80
C GLU A 44 -7.50 -7.22 -10.88
N TYR A 45 -6.63 -7.48 -9.90
CA TYR A 45 -6.83 -8.56 -8.93
C TYR A 45 -8.12 -8.34 -8.12
N ARG A 46 -8.30 -7.17 -7.51
CA ARG A 46 -9.48 -6.87 -6.68
C ARG A 46 -10.79 -6.80 -7.46
N SER A 47 -10.72 -6.49 -8.76
CA SER A 47 -11.88 -6.54 -9.66
C SER A 47 -12.42 -7.96 -9.82
N LYS A 48 -11.55 -8.97 -9.77
CA LYS A 48 -11.93 -10.39 -9.85
C LYS A 48 -12.23 -10.99 -8.48
N GLN A 49 -11.43 -10.63 -7.47
CA GLN A 49 -11.55 -11.15 -6.13
C GLN A 49 -11.04 -10.12 -5.10
N PRO A 50 -11.86 -9.68 -4.13
CA PRO A 50 -11.40 -8.75 -3.11
C PRO A 50 -10.31 -9.35 -2.23
N PHE A 51 -9.41 -8.49 -1.72
CA PHE A 51 -8.44 -8.87 -0.71
C PHE A 51 -9.15 -9.09 0.63
N LYS A 52 -8.86 -10.19 1.32
CA LYS A 52 -9.41 -10.52 2.64
C LYS A 52 -8.41 -10.28 3.76
N ALA A 53 -7.12 -10.36 3.44
CA ALA A 53 -6.02 -10.04 4.33
C ALA A 53 -4.93 -9.30 3.55
N ILE A 54 -4.08 -8.54 4.24
CA ILE A 54 -2.97 -7.81 3.59
C ILE A 54 -2.01 -8.76 2.87
N GLU A 55 -1.87 -10.00 3.35
CA GLU A 55 -1.01 -11.04 2.77
C GLU A 55 -1.48 -11.47 1.38
N ASP A 56 -2.77 -11.32 1.07
CA ASP A 56 -3.33 -11.68 -0.24
C ASP A 56 -2.71 -10.85 -1.36
N ILE A 57 -2.14 -9.68 -1.06
CA ILE A 57 -1.42 -8.87 -2.06
C ILE A 57 -0.24 -9.61 -2.69
N LYS A 58 0.32 -10.63 -2.03
CA LYS A 58 1.38 -11.50 -2.59
C LYS A 58 0.87 -12.38 -3.74
N LYS A 59 -0.44 -12.54 -3.91
CA LYS A 59 -1.06 -13.25 -5.04
C LYS A 59 -1.10 -12.39 -6.31
N VAL A 60 -0.85 -11.09 -6.19
CA VAL A 60 -0.81 -10.16 -7.32
C VAL A 60 0.49 -10.35 -8.10
N LYS A 61 0.38 -10.43 -9.43
CA LYS A 61 1.53 -10.55 -10.32
C LYS A 61 2.52 -9.40 -10.09
N GLY A 62 3.78 -9.75 -9.84
CA GLY A 62 4.85 -8.77 -9.61
C GLY A 62 4.97 -8.26 -8.17
N VAL A 63 4.16 -8.76 -7.24
CA VAL A 63 4.33 -8.55 -5.80
C VAL A 63 5.01 -9.77 -5.18
N ASN A 64 6.25 -9.59 -4.72
CA ASN A 64 7.01 -10.65 -4.06
C ASN A 64 7.12 -10.39 -2.55
N GLN A 65 7.66 -11.36 -1.79
CA GLN A 65 7.82 -11.25 -0.34
C GLN A 65 8.63 -10.01 0.08
N LYS A 66 9.66 -9.64 -0.69
CA LYS A 66 10.48 -8.45 -0.42
C LYS A 66 9.68 -7.16 -0.54
N LEU A 67 8.82 -7.07 -1.56
CA LEU A 67 7.95 -5.93 -1.77
C LEU A 67 6.86 -5.87 -0.68
N PHE A 68 6.23 -7.00 -0.38
CA PHE A 68 5.24 -7.08 0.70
C PHE A 68 5.82 -6.59 2.03
N ASN A 69 7.03 -7.03 2.40
CA ASN A 69 7.69 -6.59 3.63
C ASN A 69 7.93 -5.07 3.69
N LYS A 70 8.04 -4.38 2.54
CA LYS A 70 8.20 -2.93 2.46
C LYS A 70 6.88 -2.18 2.66
N ILE A 71 5.77 -2.72 2.17
CA ILE A 71 4.49 -2.02 2.10
C ILE A 71 3.48 -2.48 3.15
N LYS A 72 3.73 -3.60 3.86
CA LYS A 72 2.74 -4.22 4.77
C LYS A 72 2.25 -3.32 5.91
N ASN A 73 3.02 -2.30 6.27
CA ASN A 73 2.65 -1.32 7.31
C ASN A 73 1.92 -0.10 6.71
N ASP A 74 1.95 0.06 5.39
CA ASP A 74 1.40 1.18 4.65
C ASP A 74 0.08 0.82 3.95
N ILE A 75 -0.39 -0.43 4.11
CA ILE A 75 -1.60 -0.96 3.48
C ILE A 75 -2.55 -1.54 4.51
N GLU A 76 -3.83 -1.53 4.17
CA GLU A 76 -4.88 -2.14 4.99
C GLU A 76 -5.96 -2.80 4.14
N VAL A 77 -6.73 -3.68 4.79
CA VAL A 77 -7.94 -4.31 4.25
C VAL A 77 -9.05 -4.00 5.25
N THR A 78 -9.61 -2.79 5.17
CA THR A 78 -10.81 -2.44 5.95
C THR A 78 -12.05 -2.74 5.12
N THR A 79 -12.88 -3.64 5.62
CA THR A 79 -14.27 -3.82 5.19
C THR A 79 -15.12 -2.98 6.15
N ASP A 80 -15.47 -1.76 5.75
CA ASP A 80 -16.33 -0.78 6.43
C ASP A 80 -16.74 -1.06 7.89
N LYS A 81 -15.92 -0.56 8.84
CA LYS A 81 -16.29 0.18 10.07
C LYS A 81 -15.13 0.14 11.09
N LYS A 82 -14.23 1.13 11.07
CA LYS A 82 -13.59 1.61 12.32
C LYS A 82 -12.89 2.98 12.30
N ASP A 83 -13.32 3.95 11.49
CA ASP A 83 -12.81 5.33 11.60
C ASP A 83 -13.79 6.29 12.29
N SER A 84 -14.48 5.78 13.32
CA SER A 84 -15.09 6.63 14.34
C SER A 84 -14.62 6.16 15.71
N LYS A 85 -13.35 6.41 16.05
CA LYS A 85 -12.97 6.49 17.46
C LYS A 85 -11.76 7.40 17.71
N ALA A 86 -12.10 8.53 18.32
CA ALA A 86 -11.36 9.24 19.35
C ALA A 86 -10.05 9.92 18.93
N GLU A 87 -10.20 11.11 18.35
CA GLU A 87 -9.51 12.27 18.93
C GLU A 87 -10.29 12.64 20.19
N LYS A 88 -9.64 12.55 21.35
CA LYS A 88 -10.14 13.05 22.63
C LYS A 88 -9.09 13.99 23.18
#